data_AF-A0AAV1ZPE1-F1
#
_entry.id   AF-A0AAV1ZPE1-F1
#
_cell.length_a   1.000
_cell.length_b   1.000
_cell.length_c   1.000
_cell.angle_alpha   90.00
_cell.angle_beta   90.00
_cell.angle_gamma   90.00
#
_symmetry.space_group_name_H-M   'P 1'
#
loop_
_entity.id
_entity.type
_entity.pdbx_description
1 polymer ?
#
loop_
_entity_poly.entity_id
_entity_poly.type
_entity_poly.pdbx_seq_one_letter_code
_entity_poly.pdbx_strand_id
1 'polypeptide(L)'
;MVQMFYYENHGQACRKILNHEGSPSKIFLFADEGYAKTAPTAHWILKRPWWSRTFCKITEITATRRISARAKIVDLGRGNMCIKGRFKEVEDPDFRMYLTTHVTSADFKQGYSMTGTLERGNKKKGGLHLTHFAMLKRKDYLKDDNNNK
;
A
#
# COMPACT_ATOMS: atom_id res chain seq x y z
N MET A 1 16.74 -15.81 -11.52
CA MET A 1 16.18 -16.34 -10.27
C MET A 1 14.92 -15.58 -9.80
N VAL A 2 14.02 -15.16 -10.69
CA VAL A 2 12.84 -14.34 -10.30
C VAL A 2 11.71 -15.19 -9.69
N GLN A 3 11.58 -16.45 -10.12
CA GLN A 3 10.47 -17.32 -9.72
C GLN A 3 10.60 -17.91 -8.32
N MET A 4 11.82 -18.05 -7.77
CA MET A 4 12.02 -18.54 -6.39
C MET A 4 11.50 -17.54 -5.34
N PHE A 5 11.70 -16.24 -5.56
CA PHE A 5 11.21 -15.21 -4.64
C PHE A 5 9.69 -15.28 -4.46
N TYR A 6 8.93 -15.62 -5.51
CA TYR A 6 7.48 -15.80 -5.41
C TYR A 6 7.14 -16.90 -4.41
N TYR A 7 7.61 -18.13 -4.65
CA TYR A 7 7.29 -19.29 -3.82
C TYR A 7 7.81 -19.15 -2.38
N GLU A 8 8.97 -18.52 -2.20
CA GLU A 8 9.53 -18.29 -0.87
C GLU A 8 8.71 -17.30 -0.06
N ASN A 9 8.18 -16.24 -0.68
CA ASN A 9 7.55 -15.12 0.01
C ASN A 9 6.02 -15.13 -0.03
N HIS A 10 5.42 -15.99 -0.85
CA HIS A 10 3.98 -16.15 -0.93
C HIS A 10 3.41 -16.57 0.43
N GLY A 11 2.50 -15.77 0.98
CA GLY A 11 1.89 -16.01 2.29
C GLY A 11 2.81 -15.74 3.50
N GLN A 12 4.04 -15.26 3.30
CA GLN A 12 4.85 -14.78 4.42
C GLN A 12 4.28 -13.51 5.04
N ALA A 13 4.63 -13.24 6.30
CA ALA A 13 4.16 -12.02 6.97
C ALA A 13 4.53 -10.75 6.19
N CYS A 14 3.55 -9.89 5.90
CA CYS A 14 3.75 -8.65 5.13
C CYS A 14 4.87 -7.78 5.71
N ARG A 15 5.07 -7.83 7.03
CA ARG A 15 6.14 -7.12 7.71
C ARG A 15 7.54 -7.55 7.27
N LYS A 16 7.76 -8.84 6.99
CA LYS A 16 9.05 -9.36 6.51
C LYS A 16 9.33 -8.81 5.12
N ILE A 17 8.33 -8.81 4.25
CA ILE A 17 8.42 -8.21 2.91
C ILE A 17 8.68 -6.71 3.00
N LEU A 18 7.90 -5.97 3.79
CA LEU A 18 8.13 -4.53 4.00
C LEU A 18 9.51 -4.19 4.57
N ASN A 19 10.14 -5.08 5.34
CA ASN A 19 11.52 -4.89 5.81
C ASN A 19 12.53 -5.14 4.69
N HIS A 20 12.31 -6.16 3.87
CA HIS A 20 13.14 -6.50 2.71
C HIS A 20 13.15 -5.39 1.66
N GLU A 21 11.96 -4.88 1.31
CA GLU A 21 11.78 -3.80 0.33
C GLU A 21 12.38 -2.48 0.83
N GLY A 22 12.37 -2.27 2.14
CA GLY A 22 12.95 -1.09 2.79
C GLY A 22 11.93 0.01 3.05
N SER A 23 12.38 1.05 3.76
CA SER A 23 11.59 2.23 4.10
C SER A 23 12.29 3.49 3.56
N PRO A 24 11.57 4.41 2.90
CA PRO A 24 10.13 4.40 2.69
C PRO A 24 9.70 3.47 1.54
N SER A 25 8.57 2.78 1.71
CA SER A 25 8.00 1.93 0.66
C SER A 25 6.98 2.73 -0.15
N LYS A 26 7.08 2.69 -1.49
CA LYS A 26 6.12 3.33 -2.39
C LYS A 26 5.01 2.35 -2.74
N ILE A 27 3.76 2.78 -2.54
CA ILE A 27 2.54 2.04 -2.85
C ILE A 27 1.87 2.75 -4.02
N PHE A 28 1.70 2.03 -5.10
CA PHE A 28 1.00 2.47 -6.29
C PHE A 28 -0.49 2.24 -6.09
N LEU A 29 -1.30 3.26 -6.37
CA LEU A 29 -2.74 3.16 -6.28
C LEU A 29 -3.34 3.22 -7.68
N PHE A 30 -4.16 2.23 -8.01
CA PHE A 30 -4.91 2.16 -9.25
C PHE A 30 -6.38 2.35 -8.91
N ALA A 31 -7.02 3.35 -9.51
CA ALA A 31 -8.42 3.66 -9.23
C ALA A 31 -9.33 2.46 -9.51
N ASP A 32 -10.28 2.20 -8.62
CA ASP A 32 -11.34 1.23 -8.85
C ASP A 32 -12.40 1.85 -9.77
N GLU A 33 -12.75 1.15 -10.85
CA GLU A 33 -13.70 1.62 -11.87
C GLU A 33 -15.13 1.75 -11.31
N GLY A 34 -15.44 1.02 -10.23
CA GLY A 34 -16.73 1.08 -9.55
C GLY A 34 -16.90 2.27 -8.60
N TYR A 35 -15.85 3.05 -8.34
CA TYR A 35 -15.93 4.16 -7.39
C TYR A 35 -16.56 5.41 -8.04
N ALA A 36 -17.64 5.90 -7.43
CA ALA A 36 -18.46 6.98 -8.00
C ALA A 36 -17.76 8.34 -8.15
N LYS A 37 -16.62 8.57 -7.48
CA LYS A 37 -15.83 9.81 -7.59
C LYS A 37 -14.55 9.52 -8.38
N THR A 38 -14.09 10.47 -9.20
CA THR A 38 -12.78 10.38 -9.85
C THR A 38 -11.68 10.23 -8.81
N ALA A 39 -11.10 9.03 -8.72
CA ALA A 39 -9.96 8.75 -7.88
C ALA A 39 -8.70 9.29 -8.57
N PRO A 40 -8.03 10.31 -8.03
CA PRO A 40 -6.87 10.90 -8.68
C PRO A 40 -5.72 9.91 -8.69
N THR A 41 -4.89 9.95 -9.74
CA THR A 41 -3.64 9.19 -9.77
C THR A 41 -2.77 9.61 -8.58
N ALA A 42 -2.65 8.70 -7.62
CA ALA A 42 -1.95 8.93 -6.37
C ALA A 42 -0.99 7.79 -6.12
N HIS A 43 0.12 8.09 -5.46
CA HIS A 43 0.93 7.07 -4.84
C HIS A 43 1.12 7.42 -3.38
N TRP A 44 1.14 6.39 -2.56
CA TRP A 44 1.31 6.54 -1.13
C TRP A 44 2.73 6.16 -0.75
N ILE A 45 3.33 6.96 0.12
CA ILE A 45 4.62 6.66 0.72
C ILE A 45 4.36 6.16 2.14
N LEU A 46 4.71 4.90 2.37
CA LEU A 46 4.72 4.26 3.68
C LEU A 46 6.09 4.42 4.32
N LYS A 47 6.20 5.29 5.32
CA LYS A 47 7.41 5.43 6.14
C LYS A 47 7.19 4.77 7.49
N ARG A 48 8.01 3.78 7.82
CA ARG A 48 8.01 3.14 9.15
C ARG A 48 9.14 3.73 10.01
N PRO A 49 8.82 4.34 11.16
CA PRO A 49 9.85 4.72 12.12
C PRO A 49 10.53 3.45 12.65
N TRP A 50 11.86 3.47 12.85
CA TRP A 50 12.59 2.29 13.31
C TRP A 50 12.16 1.84 14.72
N TRP A 51 11.72 2.78 15.57
CA TRP A 51 11.24 2.51 16.94
C TRP A 51 9.80 1.99 17.01
N SER A 52 9.02 2.09 15.92
CA SER A 52 7.58 1.79 15.95
C SER A 52 7.25 0.62 15.04
N ARG A 53 6.84 -0.49 15.65
CA ARG A 53 6.36 -1.68 14.95
C ARG A 53 4.87 -1.61 14.60
N THR A 54 4.12 -0.74 15.27
CA THR A 54 2.65 -0.68 15.24
C THR A 54 2.12 0.56 14.52
N PHE A 55 2.92 1.61 14.38
CA PHE A 55 2.55 2.84 13.68
C PHE A 55 3.49 3.14 12.52
N CYS A 56 2.94 3.72 11.48
CA CYS A 56 3.65 4.26 10.34
C CYS A 56 3.14 5.66 9.98
N LYS A 57 3.92 6.38 9.18
CA LYS A 57 3.49 7.61 8.53
C LYS A 57 3.11 7.26 7.09
N ILE A 58 1.86 7.54 6.72
CA ILE A 58 1.39 7.48 5.35
C ILE A 58 1.47 8.89 4.79
N THR A 59 2.03 9.05 3.59
CA THR A 59 2.02 10.31 2.85
C THR A 59 1.37 10.05 1.51
N GLU A 60 0.20 10.62 1.28
CA GLU A 60 -0.46 10.61 -0.01
C GLU A 60 0.16 11.71 -0.88
N ILE A 61 0.61 11.33 -2.07
CA ILE A 61 1.14 12.24 -3.09
C ILE A 61 0.25 12.11 -4.31
N THR A 62 -0.45 13.19 -4.60
CA THR A 62 -1.21 13.44 -5.82
C THR A 62 -0.49 14.53 -6.62
N ALA A 63 -0.86 14.77 -7.87
CA ALA A 63 -0.26 15.81 -8.71
C ALA A 63 -0.14 17.20 -8.04
N THR A 64 -1.16 17.60 -7.27
CA THR A 64 -1.24 18.95 -6.67
C THR A 64 -1.15 18.98 -5.15
N ARG A 65 -1.22 17.82 -4.48
CA ARG A 65 -1.37 17.75 -3.03
C ARG A 65 -0.46 16.70 -2.43
N ARG A 66 0.13 17.05 -1.29
CA ARG A 66 0.90 16.15 -0.44
C ARG A 66 0.37 16.24 0.98
N ILE A 67 -0.31 15.19 1.42
CA ILE A 67 -0.88 15.12 2.77
C ILE A 67 -0.30 13.95 3.54
N SER A 68 -0.16 14.09 4.85
CA SER A 68 0.43 13.06 5.71
C SER A 68 -0.50 12.71 6.86
N ALA A 69 -0.53 11.42 7.21
CA ALA A 69 -1.25 10.90 8.35
C ALA A 69 -0.41 9.90 9.14
N ARG A 70 -0.64 9.86 10.45
CA ARG A 70 -0.19 8.73 11.28
C ARG A 70 -1.20 7.61 11.15
N ALA A 71 -0.73 6.40 10.87
CA ALA A 71 -1.56 5.23 10.69
C ALA A 71 -1.09 4.09 11.61
N LYS A 72 -2.03 3.24 12.00
CA LYS A 72 -1.79 2.01 12.76
C LYS A 72 -1.73 0.84 11.81
N ILE A 73 -0.65 0.07 11.90
CA ILE A 73 -0.48 -1.22 11.24
C ILE A 73 -1.06 -2.30 12.16
N VAL A 74 -1.90 -3.16 11.58
CA VAL A 74 -2.49 -4.32 12.22
C VAL A 74 -2.10 -5.53 11.38
N ASP A 75 -1.39 -6.47 11.99
CA ASP A 75 -1.11 -7.76 11.37
C ASP A 75 -2.37 -8.63 11.49
N LEU A 76 -2.86 -9.14 10.36
CA LEU A 76 -4.03 -10.03 10.31
C LEU A 76 -3.59 -11.50 10.23
N GLY A 77 -2.28 -11.76 10.17
CA GLY A 77 -1.70 -13.09 10.06
C GLY A 77 -1.80 -13.66 8.63
N ARG A 78 -1.10 -14.79 8.42
CA ARG A 78 -1.08 -15.53 7.15
C ARG A 78 -0.77 -14.65 5.94
N GLY A 79 0.13 -13.68 6.09
CA GLY A 79 0.51 -12.79 5.01
C GLY A 79 -0.51 -11.71 4.66
N ASN A 80 -1.41 -11.37 5.58
CA ASN A 80 -2.34 -10.26 5.44
C ASN A 80 -2.05 -9.17 6.49
N MET A 81 -2.17 -7.91 6.08
CA MET A 81 -2.06 -6.77 6.99
C MET A 81 -3.09 -5.69 6.65
N CYS A 82 -3.43 -4.89 7.65
CA CYS A 82 -4.30 -3.74 7.52
C CYS A 82 -3.59 -2.50 8.06
N ILE A 83 -3.59 -1.42 7.28
CA ILE A 83 -3.10 -0.10 7.70
C ILE A 83 -4.29 0.84 7.75
N LYS A 84 -4.60 1.36 8.94
CA LYS A 84 -5.73 2.25 9.17
C LYS A 84 -5.28 3.57 9.75
N GLY A 85 -5.86 4.67 9.29
CA GLY A 85 -5.50 6.00 9.76
C GLY A 85 -6.53 7.04 9.38
N ARG A 86 -6.16 8.29 9.65
CA ARG A 86 -6.99 9.45 9.36
C ARG A 86 -6.13 10.62 8.87
N PHE A 87 -6.48 11.19 7.73
CA PHE A 87 -5.96 12.48 7.25
C PHE A 87 -6.71 13.62 7.92
N LYS A 88 -6.00 14.71 8.24
CA LYS A 88 -6.62 15.95 8.74
C LYS A 88 -7.05 16.81 7.56
N GLU A 89 -8.13 17.57 7.73
CA GLU A 89 -8.58 18.59 6.75
C GLU A 89 -8.94 18.03 5.36
N VAL A 90 -9.49 16.81 5.32
CA VAL A 90 -9.99 16.17 4.10
C VAL A 90 -11.45 15.74 4.32
N GLU A 91 -12.27 15.85 3.27
CA GLU A 91 -13.71 15.49 3.29
C GLU A 91 -13.96 14.02 3.70
N ASP A 92 -13.14 13.13 3.14
CA ASP A 92 -13.09 11.69 3.40
C ASP A 92 -11.80 11.36 4.18
N PRO A 93 -11.77 11.66 5.50
CA PRO A 93 -10.52 11.67 6.25
C PRO A 93 -10.07 10.26 6.65
N ASP A 94 -10.98 9.30 6.79
CA ASP A 94 -10.67 7.97 7.26
C ASP A 94 -10.22 7.07 6.10
N PHE A 95 -9.22 6.25 6.35
CA PHE A 95 -8.78 5.25 5.38
C PHE A 95 -8.46 3.91 6.03
N ARG A 96 -8.58 2.86 5.22
CA ARG A 96 -8.20 1.50 5.55
C ARG A 96 -7.61 0.84 4.31
N MET A 97 -6.34 0.47 4.39
CA MET A 97 -5.64 -0.23 3.33
C MET A 97 -5.36 -1.66 3.77
N TYR A 98 -5.82 -2.61 2.98
CA TYR A 98 -5.47 -4.02 3.12
C TYR A 98 -4.32 -4.32 2.17
N LEU A 99 -3.33 -5.05 2.66
CA LEU A 99 -2.22 -5.56 1.84
C LEU A 99 -2.03 -7.04 2.13
N THR A 100 -1.68 -7.79 1.11
CA THR A 100 -1.43 -9.22 1.17
C THR A 100 -0.17 -9.60 0.41
N THR A 101 0.53 -10.62 0.90
CA THR A 101 1.64 -11.29 0.20
C THR A 101 1.17 -12.46 -0.66
N HIS A 102 -0.14 -12.78 -0.63
CA HIS A 102 -0.77 -13.72 -1.57
C HIS A 102 -0.97 -13.06 -2.93
N VAL A 103 0.16 -12.79 -3.59
CA VAL A 103 0.19 -12.14 -4.90
C VAL A 103 -0.17 -13.16 -5.98
N THR A 104 -0.95 -12.76 -6.97
CA THR A 104 -1.24 -13.63 -8.12
C THR A 104 0.01 -13.80 -8.98
N SER A 105 0.11 -14.89 -9.74
CA SER A 105 1.26 -15.07 -10.64
C SER A 105 1.35 -13.97 -11.71
N ALA A 106 0.22 -13.38 -12.10
CA ALA A 106 0.19 -12.25 -13.05
C ALA A 106 0.78 -10.97 -12.45
N ASP A 107 0.35 -10.61 -11.23
CA ASP A 107 0.87 -9.44 -10.52
C ASP A 107 2.35 -9.60 -10.16
N PHE A 108 2.76 -10.83 -9.83
CA PHE A 108 4.16 -11.12 -9.55
C PHE A 108 5.08 -10.89 -10.77
N LYS A 109 4.62 -11.32 -11.95
CA LYS A 109 5.31 -11.10 -13.23
C LYS A 109 5.42 -9.60 -13.58
N GLN A 110 4.45 -8.80 -13.14
CA GLN A 110 4.50 -7.33 -13.25
C GLN A 110 5.43 -6.67 -12.21
N GLY A 111 6.08 -7.45 -11.35
CA GLY A 111 7.08 -6.95 -10.39
C GLY A 111 6.51 -6.57 -9.03
N TYR A 112 5.28 -6.95 -8.69
CA TYR A 112 4.70 -6.66 -7.37
C TYR A 112 5.05 -7.73 -6.32
N SER A 113 5.35 -7.31 -5.09
CA SER A 113 5.56 -8.20 -3.93
C SER A 113 4.39 -8.22 -2.96
N MET A 114 3.53 -7.20 -3.00
CA MET A 114 2.26 -7.19 -2.29
C MET A 114 1.20 -6.51 -3.12
N THR A 115 -0.02 -6.98 -2.97
CA THR A 115 -1.22 -6.43 -3.59
C THR A 115 -2.27 -6.18 -2.52
N GLY A 116 -3.35 -5.48 -2.86
CA GLY A 116 -4.34 -5.15 -1.87
C GLY A 116 -5.33 -4.10 -2.33
N THR A 117 -6.07 -3.58 -1.36
CA THR A 117 -7.16 -2.64 -1.58
C THR A 117 -7.06 -1.45 -0.64
N LEU A 118 -7.51 -0.30 -1.11
CA LEU A 118 -7.60 0.92 -0.35
C LEU A 118 -9.05 1.38 -0.31
N GLU A 119 -9.57 1.44 0.91
CA GLU A 119 -10.85 2.04 1.19
C GLU A 119 -10.66 3.42 1.81
N ARG A 120 -11.46 4.38 1.36
CA ARG A 120 -11.53 5.73 1.93
C ARG A 120 -12.96 6.14 2.22
N GLY A 121 -13.13 7.12 3.09
CA GLY A 121 -14.43 7.68 3.39
C GLY A 121 -14.45 8.41 4.71
N ASN A 122 -15.65 8.51 5.29
CA ASN A 122 -15.87 9.14 6.58
C ASN A 122 -16.71 8.23 7.45
N LYS A 123 -16.09 7.65 8.49
CA LYS A 123 -16.77 6.70 9.38
C LYS A 123 -17.95 7.32 10.13
N LYS A 124 -17.99 8.65 10.26
CA LYS A 124 -19.10 9.36 10.90
C LYS A 124 -20.30 9.59 9.98
N LYS A 125 -20.10 9.56 8.64
CA LYS A 125 -21.11 10.00 7.66
C LYS A 125 -21.60 8.91 6.70
N GLY A 126 -20.96 7.75 6.66
CA GLY A 126 -21.34 6.71 5.68
C GLY A 126 -20.36 5.55 5.53
N GLY A 127 -19.26 5.52 6.29
CA GLY A 127 -18.34 4.39 6.29
C GLY A 127 -17.17 4.57 5.33
N LEU A 128 -16.57 3.44 4.95
CA LEU A 128 -15.42 3.37 4.04
C LEU A 128 -15.86 2.62 2.78
N HIS A 129 -15.45 3.11 1.62
CA HIS A 129 -15.74 2.51 0.32
C HIS A 129 -14.43 2.17 -0.38
N LEU A 130 -14.42 1.09 -1.17
CA LEU A 130 -13.29 0.76 -2.03
C LEU A 130 -13.08 1.89 -3.03
N THR A 131 -11.83 2.35 -3.14
CA THR A 131 -11.46 3.46 -4.03
C THR A 131 -10.32 3.10 -4.96
N HIS A 132 -9.36 2.29 -4.49
CA HIS A 132 -8.20 1.90 -5.28
C HIS A 132 -7.74 0.48 -4.96
N PHE A 133 -7.07 -0.13 -5.92
CA PHE A 133 -6.17 -1.26 -5.69
C PHE A 133 -4.77 -0.74 -5.32
N ALA A 134 -4.17 -1.34 -4.30
CA ALA A 134 -2.90 -0.92 -3.73
C ALA A 134 -1.80 -1.95 -4.03
N MET A 135 -0.80 -1.56 -4.79
CA MET A 135 0.29 -2.43 -5.22
C MET A 135 1.64 -1.94 -4.71
N LEU A 136 2.47 -2.85 -4.21
CA LEU A 136 3.83 -2.56 -3.78
C LEU A 136 4.81 -3.26 -4.72
N LYS A 137 5.64 -2.48 -5.42
CA LYS A 137 6.68 -2.99 -6.30
C LYS A 137 7.85 -3.57 -5.51
N ARG A 138 8.48 -4.58 -6.07
CA ARG A 138 9.73 -5.14 -5.57
C ARG A 138 10.92 -4.21 -5.83
N LYS A 139 11.91 -4.27 -4.95
CA LYS A 139 13.11 -3.44 -4.92
C LYS A 139 14.05 -3.73 -6.09
N ASP A 140 14.12 -4.98 -6.53
CA ASP A 140 14.85 -5.37 -7.74
C ASP A 140 14.25 -4.67 -8.98
N TYR A 141 12.93 -4.72 -9.13
CA TYR A 141 12.21 -4.06 -10.23
C TYR A 141 12.32 -2.52 -10.20
N LEU A 142 12.39 -1.91 -9.02
CA LEU A 142 12.56 -0.46 -8.91
C LEU A 142 13.95 0.03 -9.33
N LYS A 143 14.98 -0.82 -9.28
CA LYS A 143 16.32 -0.45 -9.75
C LYS A 143 16.39 -0.47 -11.27
N ASP A 144 15.73 -1.44 -11.89
CA ASP A 144 15.69 -1.55 -13.35
C ASP A 144 14.93 -0.37 -13.99
N ASP A 145 13.81 0.07 -13.38
CA ASP A 145 13.06 1.26 -13.84
C ASP A 145 13.87 2.57 -13.78
N ASN A 146 14.83 2.69 -12.84
CA ASN A 146 15.66 3.90 -12.68
C ASN A 146 16.93 3.87 -13.54
N ASN A 147 17.44 2.69 -13.88
CA ASN A 147 18.62 2.53 -14.75
C ASN A 147 18.27 2.64 -16.23
N ASN A 148 16.99 2.51 -16.60
CA ASN A 148 16.49 2.68 -17.97
C ASN A 148 16.03 4.12 -18.27
N LYS A 149 16.52 5.10 -17.51
CA LYS A 149 16.23 6.52 -17.68
C LYS A 149 17.49 7.33 -17.91
#